data_AF-A0A948RB74-F1
#
_entry.id   AF-A0A948RB74-F1
#
_cell.length_a   1.000
_cell.length_b   1.000
_cell.length_c   1.000
_cell.angle_alpha   90.00
_cell.angle_beta   90.00
_cell.angle_gamma   90.00
#
_symmetry.space_group_name_H-M   'P 1'
#
loop_
_entity.id
_entity.type
_entity.pdbx_description
1 polymer ?
#
loop_
_entity_poly.entity_id
_entity_poly.type
_entity_poly.pdbx_seq_one_letter_code
_entity_poly.pdbx_strand_id
1 'polypeptide(L)'
;ACILARQDYLAAATANGRFLLDSMMADDRLKHTCKDGQAKIDGYLDDYAMVIDGFLSLHQATFTGEWLRQAMRLAEIMIEQFWDETQATFYDTGHHHQDLFLRPRSSFDGALPSGASAATLALLKLARLTDNERFQQVATQALSSMRELMPHSPLGFGNWLCALDLYLSTPKEVAIIGPRDNPAAAELLHTLCATFLPNKVVAAYDPTDPTAISDLALLSNRPMVNGMPTVYICQQYTCQAPVTDPTALTAQLQDE
;
A
#
# COMPACT_ATOMS: atom_id res chain seq x y z
N ALA A 1 -12.52 -8.98 -2.01
CA ALA A 1 -12.87 -9.74 -3.23
C ALA A 1 -12.08 -11.04 -3.35
N CYS A 2 -10.74 -10.99 -3.26
CA CYS A 2 -9.84 -12.12 -3.48
C CYS A 2 -10.15 -13.40 -2.65
N ILE A 3 -10.30 -13.26 -1.32
CA ILE A 3 -10.59 -14.41 -0.43
C ILE A 3 -12.01 -14.95 -0.61
N LEU A 4 -13.00 -14.05 -0.70
CA LEU A 4 -14.41 -14.42 -0.73
C LEU A 4 -14.92 -14.76 -2.14
N ALA A 5 -14.08 -14.62 -3.18
CA ALA A 5 -14.45 -14.77 -4.59
C ALA A 5 -15.69 -13.93 -5.01
N ARG A 6 -15.87 -12.76 -4.40
CA ARG A 6 -17.02 -11.86 -4.62
C ARG A 6 -16.68 -10.73 -5.58
N GLN A 7 -17.18 -10.82 -6.81
CA GLN A 7 -16.95 -9.84 -7.87
C GLN A 7 -17.65 -8.49 -7.62
N ASP A 8 -18.82 -8.52 -6.98
CA ASP A 8 -19.52 -7.32 -6.56
C ASP A 8 -18.72 -6.49 -5.54
N TYR A 9 -17.92 -7.13 -4.68
CA TYR A 9 -17.02 -6.41 -3.78
C TYR A 9 -15.85 -5.76 -4.52
N LEU A 10 -15.34 -6.42 -5.58
CA LEU A 10 -14.31 -5.83 -6.42
C LEU A 10 -14.87 -4.62 -7.18
N ALA A 11 -16.04 -4.78 -7.78
CA ALA A 11 -16.74 -3.71 -8.49
C ALA A 11 -17.02 -2.51 -7.57
N ALA A 12 -17.50 -2.74 -6.35
CA ALA A 12 -17.71 -1.68 -5.36
C ALA A 12 -16.39 -0.98 -4.98
N ALA A 13 -15.32 -1.75 -4.72
CA ALA A 13 -14.01 -1.17 -4.38
C ALA A 13 -13.44 -0.34 -5.54
N THR A 14 -13.53 -0.83 -6.78
CA THR A 14 -13.10 -0.11 -7.98
C THR A 14 -13.92 1.15 -8.20
N ALA A 15 -15.24 1.09 -8.01
CA ALA A 15 -16.12 2.26 -8.11
C ALA A 15 -15.76 3.32 -7.04
N ASN A 16 -15.50 2.91 -5.80
CA ASN A 16 -15.05 3.81 -4.75
C ASN A 16 -13.67 4.40 -5.04
N GLY A 17 -12.73 3.61 -5.56
CA GLY A 17 -11.42 4.09 -5.99
C GLY A 17 -11.52 5.14 -7.10
N ARG A 18 -12.40 4.90 -8.09
CA ARG A 18 -12.70 5.89 -9.14
C ARG A 18 -13.32 7.16 -8.58
N PHE A 19 -14.31 7.04 -7.69
CA PHE A 19 -14.90 8.20 -7.02
C PHE A 19 -13.86 9.02 -6.27
N LEU A 20 -12.91 8.39 -5.58
CA LEU A 20 -11.82 9.09 -4.90
C LEU A 20 -10.95 9.88 -5.87
N LEU A 21 -10.57 9.28 -7.01
CA LEU A 21 -9.74 9.95 -8.02
C LEU A 21 -10.49 11.06 -8.77
N ASP A 22 -11.73 10.80 -9.14
CA ASP A 22 -12.48 11.66 -10.07
C ASP A 22 -13.23 12.77 -9.34
N SER A 23 -13.63 12.55 -8.09
CA SER A 23 -14.53 13.44 -7.34
C SER A 23 -13.96 13.94 -6.02
N MET A 24 -13.02 13.24 -5.38
CA MET A 24 -12.41 13.68 -4.11
C MET A 24 -11.06 14.37 -4.28
N MET A 25 -10.57 14.50 -5.51
CA MET A 25 -9.36 15.27 -5.83
C MET A 25 -9.74 16.67 -6.32
N ALA A 26 -9.13 17.70 -5.73
CA ALA A 26 -9.23 19.08 -6.22
C ALA A 26 -7.93 19.83 -5.92
N ASP A 27 -7.45 20.61 -6.90
CA ASP A 27 -6.14 21.28 -6.89
C ASP A 27 -4.99 20.30 -6.56
N ASP A 28 -5.04 19.11 -7.16
CA ASP A 28 -4.10 18.00 -6.94
C ASP A 28 -4.03 17.47 -5.50
N ARG A 29 -5.04 17.77 -4.68
CA ARG A 29 -5.10 17.33 -3.29
C ARG A 29 -6.38 16.55 -3.01
N LEU A 30 -6.23 15.53 -2.17
CA LEU A 30 -7.36 14.80 -1.63
C LEU A 30 -8.15 15.73 -0.70
N LYS A 31 -9.48 15.64 -0.79
CA LYS A 31 -10.43 16.35 0.07
C LYS A 31 -11.05 15.42 1.08
N HIS A 32 -11.44 15.97 2.23
CA HIS A 32 -11.96 15.19 3.35
C HIS A 32 -13.45 14.83 3.19
N THR A 33 -14.25 15.74 2.62
CA THR A 33 -15.71 15.55 2.53
C THR A 33 -16.22 15.78 1.12
N CYS A 34 -17.29 15.10 0.75
CA CYS A 34 -18.08 15.43 -0.43
C CYS A 34 -19.56 15.45 -0.10
N LYS A 35 -20.22 16.52 -0.54
CA LYS A 35 -21.66 16.70 -0.41
C LYS A 35 -22.21 17.35 -1.66
N ASP A 36 -23.31 16.82 -2.18
CA ASP A 36 -23.98 17.31 -3.39
C ASP A 36 -23.03 17.41 -4.60
N GLY A 37 -22.13 16.42 -4.72
CA GLY A 37 -21.11 16.34 -5.79
C GLY A 37 -19.94 17.32 -5.64
N GLN A 38 -19.85 18.03 -4.51
CA GLN A 38 -18.77 18.98 -4.26
C GLN A 38 -17.85 18.48 -3.15
N ALA A 39 -16.60 18.20 -3.52
CA ALA A 39 -15.54 17.93 -2.56
C ALA A 39 -15.08 19.21 -1.86
N LYS A 40 -14.96 19.16 -0.53
CA LYS A 40 -14.65 20.29 0.34
C LYS A 40 -13.75 19.84 1.47
N ILE A 41 -13.02 20.82 2.01
CA ILE A 41 -12.05 20.68 3.10
C ILE A 41 -10.85 19.87 2.63
N ASP A 42 -9.65 20.39 2.86
CA ASP A 42 -8.43 19.65 2.54
C ASP A 42 -8.38 18.37 3.38
N GLY A 43 -7.90 17.28 2.78
CA GLY A 43 -7.76 16.00 3.47
C GLY A 43 -6.76 16.08 4.62
N TYR A 44 -7.00 15.25 5.63
CA TYR A 44 -6.10 15.03 6.76
C TYR A 44 -5.12 13.90 6.44
N LEU A 45 -4.09 13.75 7.28
CA LEU A 45 -3.05 12.73 7.09
C LEU A 45 -3.62 11.30 6.94
N ASP A 46 -4.62 10.97 7.75
CA ASP A 46 -5.29 9.67 7.73
C ASP A 46 -6.09 9.44 6.43
N ASP A 47 -6.72 10.47 5.87
CA ASP A 47 -7.36 10.38 4.55
C ASP A 47 -6.36 9.91 3.48
N TYR A 48 -5.17 10.52 3.44
CA TYR A 48 -4.12 10.12 2.50
C TYR A 48 -3.62 8.71 2.77
N ALA A 49 -3.25 8.41 4.02
CA ALA A 49 -2.70 7.11 4.39
C ALA A 49 -3.66 5.95 4.07
N MET A 50 -4.95 6.12 4.35
CA MET A 50 -5.97 5.09 4.12
C MET A 50 -6.30 4.93 2.63
N VAL A 51 -6.32 6.03 1.86
CA VAL A 51 -6.52 5.95 0.40
C VAL A 51 -5.33 5.28 -0.28
N ILE A 52 -4.10 5.57 0.15
CA ILE A 52 -2.89 4.90 -0.36
C ILE A 52 -2.98 3.39 -0.13
N ASP A 53 -3.29 2.94 1.09
CA ASP A 53 -3.43 1.50 1.40
C ASP A 53 -4.58 0.85 0.60
N GLY A 54 -5.69 1.56 0.42
CA GLY A 54 -6.80 1.15 -0.44
C GLY A 54 -6.40 1.00 -1.91
N PHE A 55 -5.59 1.91 -2.45
CA PHE A 55 -5.09 1.84 -3.82
C PHE A 55 -4.06 0.73 -4.01
N LEU A 56 -3.18 0.47 -3.04
CA LEU A 56 -2.32 -0.72 -3.05
C LEU A 56 -3.14 -2.01 -3.09
N SER A 57 -4.23 -2.06 -2.31
CA SER A 57 -5.16 -3.20 -2.30
C SER A 57 -5.90 -3.36 -3.63
N LEU A 58 -6.32 -2.26 -4.27
CA LEU A 58 -6.92 -2.28 -5.60
C LEU A 58 -5.93 -2.74 -6.67
N HIS A 59 -4.68 -2.27 -6.62
CA HIS A 59 -3.61 -2.73 -7.52
C HIS A 59 -3.45 -4.25 -7.42
N GLN A 60 -3.28 -4.79 -6.21
CA GLN A 60 -3.18 -6.23 -5.98
C GLN A 60 -4.39 -7.00 -6.52
N ALA A 61 -5.61 -6.47 -6.35
CA ALA A 61 -6.83 -7.17 -6.73
C ALA A 61 -7.13 -7.13 -8.24
N THR A 62 -6.69 -6.08 -8.94
CA THR A 62 -7.05 -5.77 -10.33
C THR A 62 -5.91 -5.89 -11.33
N PHE A 63 -4.66 -5.92 -10.83
CA PHE A 63 -3.42 -5.82 -11.62
C PHE A 63 -3.30 -4.53 -12.43
N THR A 64 -4.17 -3.54 -12.18
CA THR A 64 -4.15 -2.27 -12.88
C THR A 64 -3.05 -1.37 -12.30
N GLY A 65 -2.13 -0.94 -13.17
CA GLY A 65 -1.00 -0.09 -12.79
C GLY A 65 -1.40 1.30 -12.30
N GLU A 66 -2.54 1.82 -12.74
CA GLU A 66 -3.04 3.14 -12.34
C GLU A 66 -3.16 3.30 -10.82
N TRP A 67 -3.68 2.30 -10.11
CA TRP A 67 -3.84 2.38 -8.65
C TRP A 67 -2.50 2.54 -7.94
N LEU A 68 -1.47 1.79 -8.37
CA LEU A 68 -0.13 1.91 -7.80
C LEU A 68 0.51 3.26 -8.12
N ARG A 69 0.35 3.78 -9.35
CA ARG A 69 0.81 5.14 -9.69
C ARG A 69 0.16 6.20 -8.81
N GLN A 70 -1.16 6.10 -8.59
CA GLN A 70 -1.87 7.06 -7.75
C GLN A 70 -1.50 6.92 -6.27
N ALA A 71 -1.25 5.71 -5.77
CA ALA A 71 -0.73 5.48 -4.43
C ALA A 71 0.64 6.15 -4.23
N MET A 72 1.57 5.98 -5.18
CA MET A 72 2.89 6.64 -5.15
C MET A 72 2.76 8.16 -5.20
N ARG A 73 1.89 8.69 -6.08
CA ARG A 73 1.64 10.13 -6.20
C ARG A 73 1.08 10.72 -4.90
N LEU A 74 0.08 10.08 -4.31
CA LEU A 74 -0.51 10.52 -3.05
C LEU A 74 0.49 10.42 -1.90
N ALA A 75 1.40 9.45 -1.91
CA ALA A 75 2.46 9.35 -0.91
C ALA A 75 3.45 10.51 -0.96
N GLU A 76 3.86 10.96 -2.16
CA GLU A 76 4.69 12.17 -2.29
C GLU A 76 3.96 13.41 -1.77
N ILE A 77 2.69 13.61 -2.16
CA ILE A 77 1.87 14.73 -1.65
C ILE A 77 1.72 14.63 -0.13
N MET A 78 1.49 13.44 0.41
CA MET A 78 1.36 13.21 1.86
C MET A 78 2.64 13.60 2.60
N ILE A 79 3.81 13.20 2.09
CA ILE A 79 5.09 13.62 2.69
C ILE A 79 5.21 15.14 2.61
N GLU A 80 4.99 15.75 1.44
CA GLU A 80 5.12 17.20 1.27
C GLU A 80 4.18 18.02 2.17
N GLN A 81 2.97 17.53 2.44
CA GLN A 81 1.98 18.27 3.20
C GLN A 81 2.12 18.08 4.72
N PHE A 82 2.48 16.88 5.17
CA PHE A 82 2.30 16.47 6.56
C PHE A 82 3.60 16.14 7.29
N TRP A 83 4.70 15.84 6.58
CA TRP A 83 5.99 15.49 7.20
C TRP A 83 6.78 16.72 7.62
N ASP A 84 7.33 16.70 8.82
CA ASP A 84 8.29 17.69 9.31
C ASP A 84 9.67 17.05 9.47
N GLU A 85 10.59 17.42 8.58
CA GLU A 85 11.97 16.91 8.56
C GLU A 85 12.76 17.28 9.83
N THR A 86 12.42 18.41 10.48
CA THR A 86 13.18 18.87 11.66
C THR A 86 12.79 18.13 12.92
N GLN A 87 11.51 17.76 13.04
CA GLN A 87 10.98 17.03 14.18
C GLN A 87 10.87 15.52 13.93
N ALA A 88 11.11 15.07 12.71
CA ALA A 88 10.93 13.69 12.27
C ALA A 88 9.53 13.15 12.63
N THR A 89 8.49 13.94 12.35
CA THR A 89 7.12 13.62 12.73
C THR A 89 6.11 14.03 11.67
N PHE A 90 4.97 13.33 11.65
CA PHE A 90 3.82 13.72 10.86
C PHE A 90 2.85 14.56 11.69
N TYR A 91 2.26 15.58 11.05
CA TYR A 91 1.12 16.34 11.56
C TYR A 91 -0.18 15.88 10.93
N ASP A 92 -1.29 16.03 11.64
CA ASP A 92 -2.60 15.57 11.14
C ASP A 92 -3.15 16.48 10.02
N THR A 93 -2.68 17.72 9.95
CA THR A 93 -3.14 18.77 9.03
C THR A 93 -2.01 19.20 8.10
N GLY A 94 -2.31 19.49 6.84
CA GLY A 94 -1.31 19.92 5.86
C GLY A 94 -0.79 21.34 6.14
N HIS A 95 0.37 21.71 5.59
CA HIS A 95 0.93 23.07 5.74
C HIS A 95 -0.01 24.21 5.28
N HIS A 96 -0.99 23.90 4.43
CA HIS A 96 -1.95 24.87 3.90
C HIS A 96 -3.33 24.83 4.58
N HIS A 97 -3.54 23.91 5.55
CA HIS A 97 -4.69 24.07 6.43
C HIS A 97 -4.56 25.44 7.13
N GLN A 98 -5.70 26.13 7.29
CA GLN A 98 -5.81 27.47 7.91
C GLN A 98 -4.77 27.68 9.00
N ASP A 99 -4.19 28.89 9.12
CA ASP A 99 -3.16 29.25 10.11
C ASP A 99 -3.57 28.86 11.55
N LEU A 100 -3.34 27.59 11.90
CA LEU A 100 -3.57 27.06 13.23
C LEU A 100 -2.38 27.46 14.07
N PHE A 101 -2.64 28.08 15.22
CA PHE A 101 -1.60 28.42 16.19
C PHE A 101 -0.79 27.18 16.64
N LEU A 102 -1.42 25.99 16.61
CA LEU A 102 -0.78 24.70 16.86
C LEU A 102 -1.34 23.65 15.89
N ARG A 103 -0.46 22.99 15.14
CA ARG A 103 -0.85 21.84 14.30
C ARG A 103 -0.96 20.59 15.19
N PRO A 104 -2.11 19.90 15.20
CA PRO A 104 -2.26 18.65 15.94
C PRO A 104 -1.39 17.53 15.33
N ARG A 105 -0.93 16.63 16.19
CA ARG A 105 -0.15 15.43 15.84
C ARG A 105 -0.57 14.27 16.74
N SER A 106 -1.51 13.46 16.28
CA SER A 106 -1.90 12.26 17.02
C SER A 106 -0.94 11.11 16.74
N SER A 107 -0.26 10.63 17.78
CA SER A 107 0.62 9.44 17.68
C SER A 107 -0.03 8.17 18.22
N PHE A 108 -1.15 8.28 18.92
CA PHE A 108 -1.84 7.14 19.54
C PHE A 108 -2.81 6.49 18.57
N ASP A 109 -2.68 5.18 18.42
CA ASP A 109 -3.68 4.35 17.74
C ASP A 109 -4.86 4.11 18.69
N GLY A 110 -6.08 4.36 18.20
CA GLY A 110 -7.32 4.17 18.93
C GLY A 110 -8.15 3.03 18.32
N ALA A 111 -9.47 3.24 18.19
CA ALA A 111 -10.32 2.33 17.42
C ALA A 111 -9.93 2.29 15.92
N LEU A 112 -9.28 3.36 15.45
CA LEU A 112 -8.66 3.46 14.15
C LEU A 112 -7.17 3.73 14.33
N PRO A 113 -6.31 3.33 13.37
CA PRO A 113 -4.92 3.77 13.33
C PRO A 113 -4.83 5.30 13.34
N SER A 114 -3.81 5.84 14.02
CA SER A 114 -3.42 7.23 13.82
C SER A 114 -2.97 7.46 12.38
N GLY A 115 -3.15 8.69 11.88
CA GLY A 115 -2.66 9.05 10.55
C GLY A 115 -1.15 8.78 10.41
N ALA A 116 -0.37 9.05 11.46
CA ALA A 116 1.07 8.84 11.46
C ALA A 116 1.47 7.36 11.38
N SER A 117 0.80 6.46 12.12
CA SER A 117 1.09 5.02 12.04
C SER A 117 0.68 4.44 10.69
N ALA A 118 -0.48 4.85 10.17
CA ALA A 118 -0.98 4.42 8.87
C ALA A 118 -0.08 4.91 7.73
N ALA A 119 0.33 6.18 7.75
CA ALA A 119 1.26 6.75 6.77
C ALA A 119 2.60 6.02 6.78
N THR A 120 3.13 5.74 7.98
CA THR A 120 4.38 4.98 8.12
C THR A 120 4.28 3.59 7.50
N LEU A 121 3.22 2.84 7.81
CA LEU A 121 3.01 1.51 7.24
C LEU A 121 2.86 1.55 5.72
N ALA A 122 2.09 2.51 5.19
CA ALA A 122 1.90 2.70 3.76
C ALA A 122 3.22 3.03 3.03
N LEU A 123 4.03 3.92 3.62
CA LEU A 123 5.35 4.27 3.07
C LEU A 123 6.33 3.10 3.11
N LEU A 124 6.32 2.27 4.16
CA LEU A 124 7.12 1.03 4.18
C LEU A 124 6.74 0.09 3.03
N LYS A 125 5.43 -0.13 2.83
CA LYS A 125 4.94 -0.97 1.72
C LYS A 125 5.36 -0.40 0.37
N LEU A 126 5.17 0.90 0.14
CA LEU A 126 5.57 1.56 -1.10
C LEU A 126 7.08 1.52 -1.32
N ALA A 127 7.88 1.75 -0.28
CA ALA A 127 9.33 1.64 -0.36
C ALA A 127 9.77 0.25 -0.83
N ARG A 128 9.17 -0.82 -0.30
CA ARG A 128 9.45 -2.20 -0.76
C ARG A 128 8.99 -2.48 -2.19
N LEU A 129 7.89 -1.87 -2.63
CA LEU A 129 7.36 -2.07 -3.98
C LEU A 129 8.15 -1.30 -5.06
N THR A 130 8.80 -0.20 -4.68
CA THR A 130 9.32 0.80 -5.62
C THR A 130 10.82 1.09 -5.48
N ASP A 131 11.48 0.55 -4.46
CA ASP A 131 12.84 0.90 -4.05
C ASP A 131 13.04 2.42 -3.84
N ASN A 132 11.98 3.15 -3.49
CA ASN A 132 12.05 4.59 -3.24
C ASN A 132 12.69 4.88 -1.87
N GLU A 133 13.92 5.39 -1.90
CA GLU A 133 14.70 5.73 -0.71
C GLU A 133 14.03 6.79 0.18
N ARG A 134 13.34 7.77 -0.40
CA ARG A 134 12.64 8.82 0.37
C ARG A 134 11.52 8.23 1.21
N PHE A 135 10.71 7.34 0.63
CA PHE A 135 9.65 6.63 1.36
C PHE A 135 10.23 5.80 2.50
N GLN A 136 11.33 5.08 2.25
CA GLN A 136 12.00 4.30 3.28
C GLN A 136 12.54 5.18 4.41
N GLN A 137 13.21 6.28 4.06
CA GLN A 137 13.82 7.20 5.01
C GLN A 137 12.78 7.84 5.93
N VAL A 138 11.71 8.40 5.36
CA VAL A 138 10.63 9.03 6.14
C VAL A 138 9.97 8.01 7.08
N ALA A 139 9.62 6.83 6.57
CA ALA A 139 8.99 5.80 7.39
C ALA A 139 9.91 5.32 8.54
N THR A 140 11.20 5.15 8.27
CA THR A 140 12.17 4.71 9.29
C THR A 140 12.38 5.77 10.38
N GLN A 141 12.41 7.05 9.99
CA GLN A 141 12.50 8.15 10.96
C GLN A 141 11.23 8.26 11.82
N ALA A 142 10.05 8.14 11.21
CA ALA A 142 8.78 8.12 11.92
C ALA A 142 8.72 6.97 12.93
N LEU A 143 9.12 5.75 12.54
CA LEU A 143 9.24 4.61 13.46
C LEU A 143 10.20 4.89 14.62
N SER A 144 11.36 5.46 14.31
CA SER A 144 12.40 5.76 15.32
C SER A 144 11.91 6.76 16.36
N SER A 145 11.06 7.71 15.97
CA SER A 145 10.46 8.68 16.89
C SER A 145 9.56 8.02 17.95
N MET A 146 9.02 6.83 17.65
CA MET A 146 8.10 6.08 18.52
C MET A 146 8.80 5.05 19.42
N ARG A 147 10.14 4.90 19.32
CA ARG A 147 10.87 3.80 19.98
C ARG A 147 10.66 3.71 21.49
N GLU A 148 10.51 4.85 22.17
CA GLU A 148 10.33 4.89 23.63
C GLU A 148 8.85 4.67 24.00
N LEU A 149 7.91 5.11 23.16
CA LEU A 149 6.48 5.07 23.48
C LEU A 149 5.88 3.66 23.28
N MET A 150 6.26 2.97 22.20
CA MET A 150 5.70 1.64 21.88
C MET A 150 5.90 0.60 22.98
N PRO A 151 7.09 0.45 23.61
CA PRO A 151 7.28 -0.52 24.70
C PRO A 151 6.56 -0.14 25.99
N HIS A 152 6.34 1.16 26.24
CA HIS A 152 5.70 1.65 27.45
C HIS A 152 4.17 1.54 27.41
N SER A 153 3.55 1.60 26.22
CA SER A 153 2.09 1.54 26.08
C SER A 153 1.64 0.77 24.83
N PRO A 154 2.05 -0.48 24.61
CA PRO A 154 1.89 -1.18 23.32
C PRO A 154 0.43 -1.25 22.82
N LEU A 155 -0.56 -1.31 23.73
CA LEU A 155 -1.98 -1.33 23.38
C LEU A 155 -2.48 -0.04 22.69
N GLY A 156 -1.79 1.08 22.89
CA GLY A 156 -2.09 2.36 22.22
C GLY A 156 -1.31 2.59 20.93
N PHE A 157 -0.54 1.61 20.46
CA PHE A 157 0.37 1.72 19.31
C PHE A 157 0.28 0.48 18.40
N GLY A 158 -0.90 -0.14 18.30
CA GLY A 158 -1.08 -1.41 17.59
C GLY A 158 -0.68 -1.37 16.11
N ASN A 159 -1.01 -0.30 15.38
CA ASN A 159 -0.67 -0.18 13.97
C ASN A 159 0.80 0.24 13.78
N TRP A 160 1.35 1.02 14.72
CA TRP A 160 2.80 1.24 14.79
C TRP A 160 3.58 -0.07 14.99
N LEU A 161 3.08 -0.99 15.82
CA LEU A 161 3.70 -2.30 15.99
C LEU A 161 3.60 -3.15 14.71
N CYS A 162 2.52 -3.03 13.93
CA CYS A 162 2.46 -3.64 12.60
C CYS A 162 3.50 -3.04 11.63
N ALA A 163 3.69 -1.72 11.65
CA ALA A 163 4.74 -1.06 10.86
C ALA A 163 6.15 -1.50 11.31
N LEU A 164 6.37 -1.62 12.62
CA LEU A 164 7.63 -2.10 13.18
C LEU A 164 7.89 -3.57 12.82
N ASP A 165 6.86 -4.43 12.88
CA ASP A 165 6.93 -5.83 12.47
C ASP A 165 7.32 -5.95 10.99
N LEU A 166 6.65 -5.20 10.10
CA LEU A 166 7.01 -5.14 8.69
C LEU A 166 8.47 -4.70 8.49
N TYR A 167 8.90 -3.64 9.19
CA TYR A 167 10.25 -3.09 9.09
C TYR A 167 11.35 -4.06 9.57
N LEU A 168 11.11 -4.81 10.64
CA LEU A 168 12.08 -5.74 11.22
C LEU A 168 12.05 -7.13 10.58
N SER A 169 10.95 -7.49 9.92
CA SER A 169 10.81 -8.77 9.25
C SER A 169 11.65 -8.89 7.97
N THR A 170 11.58 -10.06 7.34
CA THR A 170 11.99 -10.26 5.94
C THR A 170 10.73 -10.40 5.08
N PRO A 171 10.13 -9.30 4.60
CA PRO A 171 8.88 -9.31 3.85
C PRO A 171 8.95 -10.23 2.63
N LYS A 172 7.86 -10.97 2.36
CA LYS A 172 7.71 -11.65 1.08
C LYS A 172 7.26 -10.63 0.03
N GLU A 173 8.14 -10.34 -0.92
CA GLU A 173 7.88 -9.46 -2.07
C GLU A 173 7.36 -10.33 -3.22
N VAL A 174 6.07 -10.22 -3.51
CA VAL A 174 5.39 -11.11 -4.45
C VAL A 174 5.10 -10.36 -5.75
N ALA A 175 5.59 -10.89 -6.87
CA ALA A 175 5.25 -10.42 -8.20
C ALA A 175 4.29 -11.40 -8.89
N ILE A 176 3.18 -10.91 -9.43
CA ILE A 176 2.24 -11.74 -10.20
C ILE A 176 2.14 -11.20 -11.64
N ILE A 177 2.47 -12.04 -12.61
CA ILE A 177 2.55 -11.65 -14.02
C ILE A 177 1.57 -12.50 -14.84
N GLY A 178 0.62 -11.86 -15.50
CA GLY A 178 -0.28 -12.53 -16.44
C GLY A 178 -1.63 -11.83 -16.60
N PRO A 179 -2.42 -12.22 -17.62
CA PRO A 179 -3.71 -11.59 -17.86
C PRO A 179 -4.64 -11.72 -16.66
N ARG A 180 -5.21 -10.61 -16.19
CA ARG A 180 -6.00 -10.63 -14.95
C ARG A 180 -7.29 -11.45 -15.10
N ASP A 181 -7.85 -11.48 -16.30
CA ASP A 181 -9.03 -12.26 -16.66
C ASP A 181 -8.76 -13.77 -16.85
N ASN A 182 -7.48 -14.18 -16.84
CA ASN A 182 -7.10 -15.59 -16.90
C ASN A 182 -7.49 -16.31 -15.59
N PRO A 183 -8.26 -17.42 -15.64
CA PRO A 183 -8.64 -18.18 -14.46
C PRO A 183 -7.45 -18.65 -13.61
N ALA A 184 -6.32 -19.01 -14.22
CA ALA A 184 -5.12 -19.43 -13.49
C ALA A 184 -4.49 -18.26 -12.71
N ALA A 185 -4.52 -17.04 -13.25
CA ALA A 185 -4.06 -15.86 -12.53
C ALA A 185 -4.96 -15.56 -11.32
N ALA A 186 -6.28 -15.71 -11.49
CA ALA A 186 -7.23 -15.54 -10.40
C ALA A 186 -7.05 -16.59 -9.29
N GLU A 187 -6.71 -17.82 -9.65
CA GLU A 187 -6.42 -18.91 -8.70
C GLU A 187 -5.14 -18.64 -7.90
N LEU A 188 -4.04 -18.26 -8.57
CA LEU A 188 -2.79 -17.88 -7.90
C LEU A 188 -2.98 -16.69 -6.93
N LEU A 189 -3.73 -15.68 -7.36
CA LEU A 189 -4.07 -14.54 -6.51
C LEU A 189 -4.91 -15.00 -5.30
N HIS A 190 -5.91 -15.87 -5.50
CA HIS A 190 -6.71 -16.42 -4.41
C HIS A 190 -5.84 -17.17 -3.38
N THR A 191 -4.94 -18.05 -3.84
CA THR A 191 -3.98 -18.76 -2.98
C THR A 191 -3.17 -17.79 -2.13
N LEU A 192 -2.60 -16.75 -2.75
CA LEU A 192 -1.83 -15.73 -2.04
C LEU A 192 -2.65 -14.99 -0.96
N CYS A 193 -3.91 -14.70 -1.25
CA CYS A 193 -4.80 -14.01 -0.31
C CYS A 193 -5.30 -14.94 0.81
N ALA A 194 -5.46 -16.24 0.53
CA ALA A 194 -5.90 -17.22 1.51
C ALA A 194 -4.80 -17.55 2.53
N THR A 195 -3.53 -17.33 2.18
CA THR A 195 -2.41 -17.47 3.11
C THR A 195 -2.23 -16.20 3.96
N PHE A 196 -2.30 -16.36 5.29
CA PHE A 196 -2.01 -15.28 6.22
C PHE A 196 -0.51 -14.95 6.21
N LEU A 197 -0.18 -13.83 5.58
CA LEU A 197 1.17 -13.27 5.50
C LEU A 197 1.02 -11.77 5.80
N PRO A 198 1.26 -11.33 7.05
CA PRO A 198 1.03 -9.95 7.45
C PRO A 198 2.04 -8.98 6.82
N ASN A 199 3.26 -9.46 6.58
CA ASN A 199 4.37 -8.66 6.04
C ASN A 199 4.64 -8.93 4.56
N LYS A 200 3.60 -9.24 3.77
CA LYS A 200 3.76 -9.35 2.30
C LYS A 200 3.53 -8.02 1.61
N VAL A 201 4.24 -7.79 0.52
CA VAL A 201 3.91 -6.76 -0.47
C VAL A 201 3.68 -7.43 -1.83
N VAL A 202 2.72 -6.91 -2.59
CA VAL A 202 2.33 -7.52 -3.87
C VAL A 202 2.35 -6.47 -4.97
N ALA A 203 3.10 -6.74 -6.02
CA ALA A 203 3.04 -6.03 -7.28
C ALA A 203 2.53 -6.99 -8.35
N ALA A 204 1.65 -6.53 -9.23
CA ALA A 204 1.13 -7.36 -10.30
C ALA A 204 0.89 -6.56 -11.56
N TYR A 205 1.06 -7.18 -12.72
CA TYR A 205 0.66 -6.55 -13.97
C TYR A 205 0.13 -7.56 -14.98
N ASP A 206 -0.81 -7.07 -15.79
CA ASP A 206 -1.31 -7.74 -16.97
C ASP A 206 -0.44 -7.35 -18.18
N PRO A 207 0.30 -8.27 -18.83
CA PRO A 207 1.13 -7.95 -19.99
C PRO A 207 0.36 -7.44 -21.21
N THR A 208 -0.97 -7.59 -21.22
CA THR A 208 -1.85 -7.08 -22.28
C THR A 208 -2.37 -5.67 -21.99
N ASP A 209 -2.22 -5.16 -20.76
CA ASP A 209 -2.60 -3.81 -20.37
C ASP A 209 -1.48 -2.82 -20.76
N PRO A 210 -1.72 -1.91 -21.74
CA PRO A 210 -0.72 -0.93 -22.15
C PRO A 210 -0.39 0.10 -21.05
N THR A 211 -1.22 0.16 -20.01
CA THR A 211 -1.03 1.05 -18.85
C THR A 211 -0.40 0.34 -17.66
N ALA A 212 0.00 -0.91 -17.81
CA ALA A 212 0.73 -1.68 -16.80
C ALA A 212 2.00 -0.93 -16.34
N ILE A 213 2.34 -1.08 -15.07
CA ILE A 213 3.67 -0.74 -14.57
C ILE A 213 4.47 -2.03 -14.60
N SER A 214 5.54 -2.09 -15.40
CA SER A 214 6.40 -3.28 -15.52
C SER A 214 7.87 -2.99 -15.23
N ASP A 215 8.21 -1.72 -15.03
CA ASP A 215 9.57 -1.19 -14.85
C ASP A 215 10.01 -1.11 -13.38
N LEU A 216 9.13 -1.42 -12.43
CA LEU A 216 9.52 -1.58 -11.02
C LEU A 216 10.54 -2.70 -10.89
N ALA A 217 11.50 -2.56 -9.97
CA ALA A 217 12.51 -3.59 -9.72
C ALA A 217 11.90 -4.94 -9.36
N LEU A 218 10.76 -4.96 -8.67
CA LEU A 218 9.99 -6.16 -8.33
C LEU A 218 9.25 -6.79 -9.51
N LEU A 219 9.04 -6.09 -10.62
CA LEU A 219 8.32 -6.58 -11.81
C LEU A 219 9.23 -6.78 -13.02
N SER A 220 10.33 -6.05 -13.08
CA SER A 220 11.28 -6.07 -14.18
C SER A 220 11.91 -7.46 -14.36
N ASN A 221 12.12 -7.87 -15.61
CA ASN A 221 12.75 -9.15 -15.98
C ASN A 221 12.05 -10.40 -15.40
N ARG A 222 10.74 -10.32 -15.14
CA ARG A 222 9.91 -11.44 -14.68
C ARG A 222 8.86 -11.76 -15.74
N PRO A 223 9.18 -12.59 -16.74
CA PRO A 223 8.23 -12.97 -17.78
C PRO A 223 7.24 -14.04 -17.30
N MET A 224 6.20 -14.29 -18.09
CA MET A 224 5.39 -15.49 -17.91
C MET A 224 6.21 -16.74 -18.28
N VAL A 225 6.11 -17.82 -17.52
CA VAL A 225 6.74 -19.11 -17.80
C VAL A 225 5.81 -19.94 -18.69
N ASN A 226 6.31 -20.36 -19.86
CA ASN A 226 5.54 -21.16 -20.84
C ASN A 226 4.18 -20.52 -21.22
N GLY A 227 4.08 -19.19 -21.19
CA GLY A 227 2.83 -18.47 -21.46
C GLY A 227 1.76 -18.58 -20.36
N MET A 228 2.11 -19.09 -19.18
CA MET A 228 1.21 -19.22 -18.03
C MET A 228 1.37 -18.04 -17.06
N PRO A 229 0.28 -17.60 -16.40
CA PRO A 229 0.40 -16.67 -15.27
C PRO A 229 1.41 -17.20 -14.26
N THR A 230 2.31 -16.32 -13.83
CA THR A 230 3.50 -16.71 -13.06
C THR A 230 3.64 -15.85 -11.83
N VAL A 231 3.99 -16.48 -10.71
CA VAL A 231 4.29 -15.81 -9.45
C VAL A 231 5.78 -15.96 -9.14
N TYR A 232 6.38 -14.86 -8.71
CA TYR A 232 7.73 -14.81 -8.18
C TYR A 232 7.66 -14.37 -6.73
N ILE A 233 8.27 -15.14 -5.83
CA ILE A 233 8.43 -14.77 -4.43
C ILE A 233 9.88 -14.39 -4.20
N CYS A 234 10.10 -13.14 -3.82
CA CYS A 234 11.41 -12.57 -3.58
C CYS A 234 11.53 -12.10 -2.13
N GLN A 235 12.76 -12.17 -1.62
CA GLN A 235 13.17 -11.66 -0.31
C GLN A 235 14.58 -11.10 -0.48
N GLN A 236 14.81 -9.85 -0.06
CA GLN A 236 16.14 -9.22 -0.11
C GLN A 236 16.81 -9.35 -1.49
N TYR A 237 16.09 -9.00 -2.56
CA TYR A 237 16.56 -9.08 -3.96
C TYR A 237 16.85 -10.50 -4.49
N THR A 238 16.57 -11.54 -3.72
CA THR A 238 16.70 -12.94 -4.15
C THR A 238 15.32 -13.55 -4.34
N CYS A 239 15.06 -14.10 -5.52
CA CYS A 239 13.79 -14.76 -5.82
C CYS A 239 13.93 -16.28 -5.82
N GLN A 240 12.90 -16.97 -5.35
CA GLN A 240 12.76 -18.41 -5.54
C GLN A 240 12.45 -18.75 -7.00
N ALA A 241 12.40 -20.04 -7.33
CA ALA A 241 11.99 -20.48 -8.67
C ALA A 241 10.55 -20.03 -8.96
N PRO A 242 10.25 -19.51 -10.17
CA PRO A 242 8.90 -19.07 -10.52
C PRO A 242 7.90 -20.23 -10.48
N VAL A 243 6.69 -19.95 -10.01
CA VAL A 243 5.60 -20.94 -9.92
C VAL A 243 4.41 -20.52 -10.77
N THR A 244 3.71 -21.50 -11.30
CA THR A 244 2.52 -21.29 -12.18
C THR A 244 1.29 -22.04 -11.67
N ASP A 245 1.42 -22.82 -10.60
CA ASP A 245 0.32 -23.56 -9.97
C ASP A 245 0.17 -23.22 -8.47
N PRO A 246 -1.06 -23.29 -7.94
CA PRO A 246 -1.37 -22.99 -6.54
C PRO A 246 -0.65 -23.85 -5.50
N THR A 247 -0.36 -25.11 -5.81
CA THR A 247 0.24 -26.05 -4.84
C THR A 247 1.69 -25.66 -4.60
N ALA A 248 2.45 -25.45 -5.67
CA ALA A 248 3.81 -24.95 -5.59
C ALA A 248 3.88 -23.57 -4.93
N LEU A 249 2.93 -22.68 -5.25
CA LEU A 249 2.84 -21.37 -4.61
C LEU A 249 2.64 -21.49 -3.09
N THR A 250 1.73 -22.36 -2.64
CA THR A 250 1.47 -22.55 -1.21
C THR A 250 2.73 -23.02 -0.47
N ALA A 251 3.48 -23.96 -1.05
CA ALA A 251 4.74 -24.43 -0.47
C ALA A 251 5.74 -23.29 -0.28
N GLN A 252 5.99 -22.49 -1.33
CA GLN A 252 6.91 -21.35 -1.24
C GLN A 252 6.45 -20.25 -0.25
N LEU A 253 5.13 -20.05 -0.11
CA LEU A 253 4.58 -19.10 0.85
C LEU A 253 4.74 -19.58 2.31
N GLN A 254 4.85 -20.88 2.54
CA GLN A 254 5.01 -21.49 3.87
C GLN A 254 6.45 -21.77 4.27
N ASP A 255 7.39 -21.77 3.33
CA ASP A 255 8.82 -21.88 3.64
C ASP A 255 9.29 -20.64 4.45
N GLU A 256 9.92 -20.90 5.60
CA GLU A 256 10.57 -19.94 6.50
C GLU A 256 12.03 -19.69 6.11
#